data_AF-A0A8D0E4A2-F1
#
_entry.id   AF-A0A8D0E4A2-F1
#
_cell.length_a   1.000
_cell.length_b   1.000
_cell.length_c   1.000
_cell.angle_alpha   90.00
_cell.angle_beta   90.00
_cell.angle_gamma   90.00
#
_symmetry.space_group_name_H-M   'P 1'
#
loop_
_entity.id
_entity.type
_entity.pdbx_description
1 polymer ?
#
loop_
_entity_poly.entity_id
_entity_poly.type
_entity_poly.pdbx_seq_one_letter_code
_entity_poly.pdbx_strand_id
1 'polypeptide(L)'
;MHLTSLHSLLMNWESLFVVPELITLSFFAVLFQVFVFDVGGKDWKFYDWSQITTVVTFGKYDPELMCFAHSKGARVVLKGDTSVKKMVDPVVRAAWINQQVDLAKRQYMDGINLDIEQHVMYSSAEYYALTNLVKEATEAFHKEIPGSQVTFDVPWTPDYIDRCYNYSGITHACDFIFVMSYDEQSERWSNCIVGANAPYNRTLTGYNNYIRLGINPKKLVMGVPWYGYDYTCLSLSMTHVCSFAKIPFGGPPCSDAAGRQVPYKIIMKQINNSLSGILWDQEEKAPYFEYKDSHGALHQVWFDNPRSISLKAAFVKERGLRGIGMWNANCLDYSNGSAAREQTQAMWEALNPE
;
A
#
# COMPACT_ATOMS: atom_id res chain seq x y z
N MET A 1 -78.97 -3.24 -41.44
CA MET A 1 -79.65 -1.99 -41.08
C MET A 1 -79.09 -1.59 -39.71
N HIS A 2 -78.38 -0.51 -39.46
CA HIS A 2 -78.16 0.76 -40.16
C HIS A 2 -76.68 1.20 -39.97
N LEU A 3 -76.12 1.80 -41.02
CA LEU A 3 -74.89 2.60 -41.03
C LEU A 3 -75.20 4.05 -40.63
N THR A 4 -74.21 4.72 -40.00
CA THR A 4 -73.73 6.11 -40.20
C THR A 4 -72.58 6.34 -39.19
N SER A 5 -71.29 6.25 -39.52
CA SER A 5 -70.39 7.19 -40.23
C SER A 5 -70.23 8.56 -39.55
N LEU A 6 -69.00 8.89 -39.10
CA LEU A 6 -68.29 10.13 -39.49
C LEU A 6 -66.82 10.15 -38.99
N HIS A 7 -65.88 10.09 -39.96
CA HIS A 7 -64.64 10.88 -40.16
C HIS A 7 -63.68 11.09 -38.97
N SER A 8 -62.50 10.46 -38.93
CA SER A 8 -61.25 10.75 -39.69
C SER A 8 -60.54 12.05 -39.30
N LEU A 9 -59.42 11.93 -38.59
CA LEU A 9 -58.28 12.84 -38.68
C LEU A 9 -57.00 12.00 -38.57
N LEU A 10 -56.44 11.71 -39.74
CA LEU A 10 -55.06 11.30 -39.94
C LEU A 10 -54.19 12.56 -39.89
N MET A 11 -53.15 12.55 -39.04
CA MET A 11 -51.90 13.27 -39.30
C MET A 11 -50.77 12.49 -38.61
N ASN A 12 -50.00 11.79 -39.44
CA ASN A 12 -48.64 11.38 -39.12
C ASN A 12 -47.77 12.65 -38.90
N TRP A 13 -46.63 12.50 -38.23
CA TRP A 13 -45.28 12.78 -38.75
C TRP A 13 -44.29 12.70 -37.57
N GLU A 14 -43.40 11.70 -37.69
CA GLU A 14 -41.97 11.73 -37.39
C GLU A 14 -41.44 11.96 -35.94
N SER A 15 -40.63 10.96 -35.54
CA SER A 15 -39.39 11.09 -34.76
C SER A 15 -39.46 11.64 -33.34
N LEU A 16 -39.49 10.72 -32.38
CA LEU A 16 -38.66 10.81 -31.18
C LEU A 16 -38.25 9.40 -30.77
N PHE A 17 -37.06 9.00 -31.22
CA PHE A 17 -36.29 7.94 -30.58
C PHE A 17 -35.99 8.41 -29.15
N VAL A 18 -36.83 8.02 -28.20
CA VAL A 18 -36.44 8.02 -26.79
C VAL A 18 -35.73 6.69 -26.57
N VAL A 19 -34.40 6.72 -26.63
CA VAL A 19 -33.55 5.63 -26.16
C VAL A 19 -33.85 5.47 -24.67
N PRO A 20 -34.36 4.31 -24.21
CA PRO A 20 -34.40 4.06 -22.77
C PRO A 20 -32.95 3.94 -22.32
N GLU A 21 -32.50 4.90 -21.50
CA GLU A 21 -31.24 4.80 -20.79
C GLU A 21 -31.14 3.41 -20.16
N LEU A 22 -30.10 2.69 -20.56
CA LEU A 22 -29.59 1.50 -19.90
C LEU A 22 -29.10 1.91 -18.49
N ILE A 23 -30.04 2.16 -17.57
CA ILE A 23 -29.80 2.02 -16.13
C ILE A 23 -29.94 0.53 -15.82
N THR A 24 -29.08 -0.27 -16.43
CA THR A 24 -28.86 -1.66 -16.04
C THR A 24 -27.71 -1.67 -15.07
N LEU A 25 -28.05 -1.72 -13.77
CA LEU A 25 -27.25 -2.33 -12.70
C LEU A 25 -25.74 -2.31 -12.95
N SER A 26 -25.12 -1.14 -12.78
CA SER A 26 -23.72 -1.11 -12.37
C SER A 26 -23.69 -1.63 -10.93
N PHE A 27 -23.66 -2.97 -10.80
CA PHE A 27 -22.98 -3.58 -9.68
C PHE A 27 -21.64 -2.85 -9.58
N PHE A 28 -21.40 -2.15 -8.48
CA PHE A 28 -20.11 -1.53 -8.17
C PHE A 28 -19.03 -2.59 -8.38
N ALA A 29 -18.46 -2.64 -9.58
CA ALA A 29 -17.23 -3.35 -9.82
C ALA A 29 -16.26 -2.67 -8.87
N VAL A 30 -15.82 -3.43 -7.88
CA VAL A 30 -14.83 -2.97 -6.93
C VAL A 30 -13.59 -2.60 -7.75
N LEU A 31 -13.40 -1.31 -8.01
CA LEU A 31 -12.30 -0.78 -8.79
C LEU A 31 -10.99 -1.20 -8.12
N PHE A 32 -10.10 -1.78 -8.92
CA PHE A 32 -8.73 -2.12 -8.52
C PHE A 32 -8.07 -0.89 -7.89
N GLN A 33 -7.51 -1.04 -6.69
CA GLN A 33 -6.86 0.06 -5.98
C GLN A 33 -5.40 0.18 -6.39
N VAL A 34 -4.97 1.41 -6.66
CA VAL A 34 -3.55 1.81 -6.64
C VAL A 34 -3.40 2.78 -5.48
N PHE A 35 -2.90 2.25 -4.35
CA PHE A 35 -2.90 2.92 -3.05
C PHE A 35 -1.52 3.49 -2.72
N VAL A 36 -1.38 4.81 -2.81
CA VAL A 36 -0.09 5.50 -2.77
C VAL A 36 0.16 6.13 -1.40
N PHE A 37 1.33 5.92 -0.83
CA PHE A 37 1.80 6.71 0.32
C PHE A 37 2.70 7.85 -0.17
N ASP A 38 2.39 9.08 0.29
CA ASP A 38 3.17 10.30 0.01
C ASP A 38 3.69 10.90 1.32
N VAL A 39 5.00 11.12 1.40
CA VAL A 39 5.69 11.65 2.59
C VAL A 39 5.95 13.17 2.51
N GLY A 40 5.26 13.87 1.60
CA GLY A 40 5.35 15.31 1.40
C GLY A 40 6.33 15.73 0.30
N GLY A 41 6.57 17.05 0.21
CA GLY A 41 7.34 17.62 -0.90
C GLY A 41 6.45 17.88 -2.13
N LYS A 42 7.05 17.82 -3.33
CA LYS A 42 6.35 18.13 -4.59
C LYS A 42 6.55 17.07 -5.67
N ASP A 43 7.10 15.90 -5.31
CA ASP A 43 7.28 14.77 -6.22
C ASP A 43 5.93 14.28 -6.77
N TRP A 44 4.84 14.46 -6.01
CA TRP A 44 3.48 14.13 -6.42
C TRP A 44 3.04 14.77 -7.75
N LYS A 45 3.66 15.88 -8.16
CA LYS A 45 3.38 16.51 -9.47
C LYS A 45 3.76 15.63 -10.65
N PHE A 46 4.58 14.61 -10.41
CA PHE A 46 5.17 13.72 -11.42
C PHE A 46 4.76 12.26 -11.25
N TYR A 47 3.87 11.96 -10.30
CA TYR A 47 3.31 10.61 -10.15
C TYR A 47 2.48 10.23 -11.38
N ASP A 48 2.29 8.92 -11.59
CA ASP A 48 1.41 8.43 -12.64
C ASP A 48 -0.06 8.45 -12.19
N TRP A 49 -0.68 9.62 -12.29
CA TRP A 49 -2.07 9.85 -11.92
C TRP A 49 -3.10 9.13 -12.81
N SER A 50 -2.69 8.44 -13.87
CA SER A 50 -3.62 7.66 -14.71
C SER A 50 -4.15 6.41 -13.99
N GLN A 51 -3.41 5.92 -12.98
CA GLN A 51 -3.74 4.70 -12.25
C GLN A 51 -4.07 4.90 -10.77
N ILE A 52 -3.61 6.00 -10.15
CA ILE A 52 -3.76 6.26 -8.71
C ILE A 52 -5.24 6.37 -8.33
N THR A 53 -5.65 5.61 -7.30
CA THR A 53 -7.02 5.67 -6.77
C THR A 53 -7.11 6.41 -5.44
N THR A 54 -6.07 6.29 -4.60
CA THR A 54 -6.00 6.94 -3.29
C THR A 54 -4.55 7.32 -2.96
N VAL A 55 -4.37 8.49 -2.37
CA VAL A 55 -3.12 8.96 -1.77
C VAL A 55 -3.29 9.08 -0.25
N VAL A 56 -2.44 8.42 0.52
CA VAL A 56 -2.28 8.62 1.97
C VAL A 56 -1.21 9.64 2.22
N THR A 57 -1.54 10.74 2.90
CA THR A 57 -0.59 11.84 3.14
C THR A 57 0.07 11.72 4.51
N PHE A 58 1.35 11.38 4.54
CA PHE A 58 2.21 11.40 5.74
C PHE A 58 2.91 12.76 5.92
N GLY A 59 3.01 13.55 4.85
CA GLY A 59 3.52 14.91 4.88
C GLY A 59 2.56 15.93 5.51
N LYS A 60 3.00 17.18 5.58
CA LYS A 60 2.11 18.30 5.94
C LYS A 60 1.00 18.43 4.88
N TYR A 61 -0.18 18.85 5.30
CA TYR A 61 -1.29 19.14 4.39
C TYR A 61 -0.84 20.07 3.25
N ASP A 62 -1.01 19.60 2.02
CA ASP A 62 -0.70 20.32 0.79
C ASP A 62 -1.99 20.54 -0.01
N PRO A 63 -2.56 21.77 -0.02
CA PRO A 63 -3.79 22.04 -0.74
C PRO A 63 -3.63 21.92 -2.25
N GLU A 64 -2.41 22.06 -2.80
CA GLU A 64 -2.19 21.84 -4.24
C GLU A 64 -2.30 20.35 -4.58
N LEU A 65 -1.75 19.47 -3.74
CA LEU A 65 -1.88 18.01 -3.91
C LEU A 65 -3.34 17.62 -3.83
N MET A 66 -4.07 18.13 -2.83
CA MET A 66 -5.51 17.86 -2.66
C MET A 66 -6.30 18.19 -3.93
N CYS A 67 -6.21 19.44 -4.40
CA CYS A 67 -6.91 19.87 -5.61
C CYS A 67 -6.48 19.07 -6.84
N PHE A 68 -5.20 18.76 -6.97
CA PHE A 68 -4.70 18.01 -8.12
C PHE A 68 -5.20 16.56 -8.12
N ALA A 69 -5.15 15.86 -6.98
CA ALA A 69 -5.66 14.51 -6.84
C ALA A 69 -7.15 14.43 -7.18
N HIS A 70 -7.96 15.35 -6.64
CA HIS A 70 -9.39 15.43 -6.97
C HIS A 70 -9.63 15.73 -8.45
N SER A 71 -8.81 16.57 -9.09
CA SER A 71 -8.89 16.81 -10.54
C SER A 71 -8.61 15.56 -11.38
N LYS A 72 -7.97 14.54 -10.79
CA LYS A 72 -7.69 13.23 -11.39
C LYS A 72 -8.67 12.15 -10.94
N GLY A 73 -9.64 12.47 -10.10
CA GLY A 73 -10.59 11.50 -9.53
C GLY A 73 -9.99 10.59 -8.46
N ALA A 74 -8.80 10.91 -7.95
CA ALA A 74 -8.15 10.19 -6.87
C ALA A 74 -8.57 10.74 -5.51
N ARG A 75 -8.72 9.86 -4.52
CA ARG A 75 -8.95 10.23 -3.12
C ARG A 75 -7.66 10.67 -2.45
N VAL A 76 -7.76 11.51 -1.44
CA VAL A 76 -6.68 11.85 -0.53
C VAL A 76 -7.13 11.64 0.91
N VAL A 77 -6.44 10.79 1.65
CA VAL A 77 -6.82 10.40 3.01
C VAL A 77 -5.76 10.81 4.02
N LEU A 78 -6.21 11.13 5.24
CA LEU A 78 -5.34 11.42 6.37
C LEU A 78 -4.49 10.22 6.75
N LYS A 79 -3.29 10.45 7.27
CA LYS A 79 -2.65 9.50 8.18
C LYS A 79 -3.29 9.63 9.58
N GLY A 80 -3.78 8.52 10.12
CA GLY A 80 -4.18 8.39 11.52
C GLY A 80 -3.21 7.52 12.31
N ASP A 81 -2.58 8.08 13.33
CA ASP A 81 -1.76 7.34 14.30
C ASP A 81 -2.10 7.82 15.71
N THR A 82 -2.15 6.88 16.66
CA THR A 82 -2.49 7.15 18.05
C THR A 82 -2.06 6.00 18.96
N SER A 83 -1.95 6.26 20.26
CA SER A 83 -1.59 5.23 21.24
C SER A 83 -2.76 4.28 21.52
N VAL A 84 -2.60 2.99 21.23
CA VAL A 84 -3.66 1.98 21.47
C VAL A 84 -4.03 1.91 22.94
N LYS A 85 -3.05 2.07 23.84
CA LYS A 85 -3.26 2.11 25.29
C LYS A 85 -4.22 3.21 25.72
N LYS A 86 -4.16 4.39 25.07
CA LYS A 86 -5.12 5.49 25.32
C LYS A 86 -6.50 5.18 24.76
N MET A 87 -6.56 4.45 23.65
CA MET A 87 -7.81 4.10 22.98
C MET A 87 -8.63 3.05 23.74
N VAL A 88 -8.10 2.46 24.83
CA VAL A 88 -8.88 1.62 25.75
C VAL A 88 -10.04 2.40 26.38
N ASP A 89 -9.83 3.68 26.70
CA ASP A 89 -10.88 4.55 27.21
C ASP A 89 -11.81 5.01 26.06
N PRO A 90 -13.11 4.64 26.06
CA PRO A 90 -14.05 4.99 25.00
C PRO A 90 -14.27 6.50 24.87
N VAL A 91 -14.16 7.29 25.94
CA VAL A 91 -14.32 8.76 25.87
C VAL A 91 -13.14 9.38 25.14
N VAL A 92 -11.92 8.93 25.46
CA VAL A 92 -10.70 9.38 24.77
C VAL A 92 -10.72 8.96 23.30
N ARG A 93 -11.15 7.73 23.03
CA ARG A 93 -11.28 7.20 21.66
C ARG A 93 -12.27 8.00 20.83
N ALA A 94 -13.48 8.26 21.35
CA ALA A 94 -14.48 9.07 20.68
C ALA A 94 -14.00 10.52 20.43
N ALA A 95 -13.33 11.13 21.42
CA ALA A 95 -12.77 12.47 21.26
C ALA A 95 -11.69 12.53 20.16
N TRP A 96 -10.81 11.52 20.10
CA TRP A 96 -9.80 11.42 19.04
C TRP A 96 -10.44 11.23 17.67
N ILE A 97 -11.45 10.34 17.55
CA ILE A 97 -12.17 10.11 16.29
C ILE A 97 -12.83 11.42 15.80
N ASN A 98 -13.54 12.13 16.68
CA ASN A 98 -14.16 13.41 16.33
C ASN A 98 -13.13 14.45 15.86
N GLN A 99 -11.97 14.50 16.52
CA GLN A 99 -10.87 15.37 16.09
C GLN A 99 -10.38 15.03 14.67
N GLN A 100 -10.26 13.74 14.34
CA GLN A 100 -9.84 13.31 13.00
C GLN A 100 -10.90 13.63 11.94
N VAL A 101 -12.18 13.38 12.23
CA VAL A 101 -13.29 13.74 11.33
C VAL A 101 -13.32 15.25 11.08
N ASP A 102 -13.18 16.07 12.12
CA ASP A 102 -13.14 17.52 12.00
C ASP A 102 -11.93 18.01 11.20
N LEU A 103 -10.77 17.36 11.38
CA LEU A 103 -9.57 17.64 10.60
C LEU A 103 -9.79 17.30 9.13
N ALA A 104 -10.35 16.13 8.84
CA ALA A 104 -10.64 15.68 7.49
C ALA A 104 -11.60 16.65 6.79
N LYS A 105 -12.69 17.07 7.45
CA LYS A 105 -13.62 18.08 6.93
C LYS A 105 -12.94 19.41 6.63
N ARG A 106 -12.10 19.92 7.54
CA ARG A 106 -11.37 21.19 7.34
C ARG A 106 -10.38 21.14 6.19
N GLN A 107 -9.79 19.97 5.94
CA GLN A 107 -8.76 19.75 4.93
C GLN A 107 -9.31 19.12 3.64
N TYR A 108 -10.62 18.92 3.53
CA TYR A 108 -11.28 18.26 2.40
C TYR A 108 -10.76 16.85 2.11
N MET A 109 -10.33 16.14 3.16
CA MET A 109 -9.83 14.77 3.04
C MET A 109 -10.98 13.79 2.82
N ASP A 110 -10.75 12.82 1.95
CA ASP A 110 -11.70 11.78 1.57
C ASP A 110 -11.69 10.60 2.57
N GLY A 111 -11.16 10.77 3.77
CA GLY A 111 -11.11 9.73 4.79
C GLY A 111 -9.81 9.66 5.57
N ILE A 112 -9.48 8.47 6.08
CA ILE A 112 -8.33 8.22 6.95
C ILE A 112 -7.75 6.81 6.75
N ASN A 113 -6.43 6.73 6.66
CA ASN A 113 -5.67 5.50 6.77
C ASN A 113 -5.05 5.41 8.17
N LEU A 114 -5.45 4.39 8.93
CA LEU A 114 -4.97 4.14 10.27
C LEU A 114 -3.68 3.32 10.23
N ASP A 115 -2.58 3.95 10.60
CA ASP A 115 -1.23 3.38 10.64
C ASP A 115 -0.79 3.22 12.10
N ILE A 116 -1.17 2.10 12.71
CA ILE A 116 -0.93 1.82 14.13
C ILE A 116 -0.08 0.55 14.26
N GLU A 117 1.19 0.77 14.59
CA GLU A 117 2.25 -0.24 14.56
C GLU A 117 2.74 -0.66 15.97
N GLN A 118 1.86 -0.64 16.96
CA GLN A 118 2.20 -0.86 18.37
C GLN A 118 2.04 -2.33 18.79
N HIS A 119 2.88 -2.77 19.74
CA HIS A 119 2.72 -4.07 20.39
C HIS A 119 1.33 -4.22 21.01
N VAL A 120 0.64 -5.32 20.70
CA VAL A 120 -0.66 -5.68 21.30
C VAL A 120 -0.69 -7.18 21.55
N MET A 121 -1.05 -7.55 22.76
CA MET A 121 -1.24 -8.95 23.14
C MET A 121 -2.65 -9.43 22.80
N TYR A 122 -2.75 -10.68 22.36
CA TYR A 122 -4.03 -11.31 22.07
C TYR A 122 -4.98 -11.24 23.28
N SER A 123 -6.23 -10.85 23.04
CA SER A 123 -7.29 -10.71 24.08
C SER A 123 -7.01 -9.66 25.17
N SER A 124 -6.01 -8.77 25.03
CA SER A 124 -5.83 -7.66 25.97
C SER A 124 -6.91 -6.57 25.79
N ALA A 125 -6.94 -5.57 26.68
CA ALA A 125 -7.84 -4.43 26.51
C ALA A 125 -7.55 -3.67 25.20
N GLU A 126 -6.26 -3.53 24.85
CA GLU A 126 -5.77 -2.92 23.62
C GLU A 126 -6.23 -3.69 22.36
N TYR A 127 -6.29 -5.03 22.42
CA TYR A 127 -6.81 -5.86 21.32
C TYR A 127 -8.23 -5.49 20.93
N TYR A 128 -9.12 -5.40 21.92
CA TYR A 128 -10.52 -5.01 21.70
C TYR A 128 -10.63 -3.52 21.35
N ALA A 129 -9.85 -2.67 22.02
CA ALA A 129 -9.83 -1.23 21.79
C ALA A 129 -9.42 -0.87 20.36
N LEU A 130 -8.43 -1.57 19.79
CA LEU A 130 -7.98 -1.34 18.40
C LEU A 130 -9.09 -1.69 17.40
N THR A 131 -9.79 -2.81 17.61
CA THR A 131 -10.93 -3.19 16.77
C THR A 131 -12.07 -2.18 16.88
N ASN A 132 -12.37 -1.72 18.10
CA ASN A 132 -13.40 -0.71 18.35
C ASN A 132 -13.02 0.65 17.74
N LEU A 133 -11.75 1.05 17.81
CA LEU A 133 -11.25 2.26 17.16
C LEU A 133 -11.53 2.24 15.66
N VAL A 134 -11.18 1.15 14.99
CA VAL A 134 -11.37 1.01 13.54
C VAL A 134 -12.87 1.06 13.19
N LYS A 135 -13.70 0.34 13.95
CA LYS A 135 -15.15 0.31 13.76
C LYS A 135 -15.79 1.68 13.96
N GLU A 136 -15.54 2.30 15.10
CA GLU A 136 -16.12 3.61 15.46
C GLU A 136 -15.60 4.72 14.54
N ALA A 137 -14.32 4.68 14.14
CA ALA A 137 -13.78 5.61 13.15
C ALA A 137 -14.47 5.43 11.80
N THR A 138 -14.63 4.19 11.32
CA THR A 138 -15.30 3.92 10.04
C THR A 138 -16.75 4.42 10.05
N GLU A 139 -17.50 4.09 11.10
CA GLU A 139 -18.88 4.55 11.28
C GLU A 139 -18.98 6.09 11.31
N ALA A 140 -18.09 6.76 12.05
CA ALA A 140 -18.07 8.22 12.15
C ALA A 140 -17.70 8.89 10.82
N PHE A 141 -16.65 8.42 10.14
CA PHE A 141 -16.22 8.97 8.85
C PHE A 141 -17.30 8.78 7.77
N HIS A 142 -17.84 7.57 7.59
CA HIS A 142 -18.88 7.34 6.59
C HIS A 142 -20.16 8.13 6.84
N LYS A 143 -20.50 8.35 8.12
CA LYS A 143 -21.66 9.19 8.49
C LYS A 143 -21.43 10.66 8.18
N GLU A 144 -20.25 11.17 8.54
CA GLU A 144 -19.97 12.61 8.56
C GLU A 144 -19.36 13.13 7.25
N ILE A 145 -18.77 12.25 6.45
CA ILE A 145 -18.15 12.51 5.16
C ILE A 145 -18.63 11.43 4.18
N PRO A 146 -19.79 11.61 3.52
CA PRO A 146 -20.32 10.62 2.59
C PRO A 146 -19.33 10.27 1.49
N GLY A 147 -19.07 8.98 1.30
CA GLY A 147 -18.09 8.49 0.33
C GLY A 147 -16.65 8.43 0.84
N SER A 148 -16.42 8.71 2.13
CA SER A 148 -15.08 8.58 2.73
C SER A 148 -14.54 7.15 2.67
N GLN A 149 -13.22 7.03 2.66
CA GLN A 149 -12.49 5.78 2.69
C GLN A 149 -11.72 5.65 4.01
N VAL A 150 -12.00 4.59 4.76
CA VAL A 150 -11.31 4.26 6.02
C VAL A 150 -10.54 2.96 5.84
N THR A 151 -9.22 3.02 6.02
CA THR A 151 -8.32 1.88 5.79
C THR A 151 -7.41 1.68 6.99
N PHE A 152 -6.76 0.52 7.07
CA PHE A 152 -5.86 0.19 8.17
C PHE A 152 -4.64 -0.56 7.66
N ASP A 153 -3.46 -0.16 8.13
CA ASP A 153 -2.19 -0.79 7.79
C ASP A 153 -1.94 -2.00 8.69
N VAL A 154 -1.68 -3.16 8.10
CA VAL A 154 -1.39 -4.41 8.82
C VAL A 154 0.00 -4.94 8.46
N PRO A 155 0.70 -5.67 9.35
CA PRO A 155 1.98 -6.29 9.04
C PRO A 155 1.89 -7.24 7.83
N TRP A 156 3.04 -7.57 7.24
CA TRP A 156 3.12 -8.46 6.07
C TRP A 156 2.47 -9.85 6.26
N THR A 157 2.32 -10.31 7.51
CA THR A 157 1.67 -11.58 7.89
C THR A 157 0.78 -11.39 9.13
N PRO A 158 -0.35 -12.12 9.26
CA PRO A 158 -1.11 -12.15 10.50
C PRO A 158 -0.41 -12.93 11.63
N ASP A 159 0.63 -13.72 11.32
CA ASP A 159 1.40 -14.50 12.30
C ASP A 159 2.51 -13.68 12.99
N TYR A 160 2.44 -12.35 12.89
CA TYR A 160 3.44 -11.43 13.44
C TYR A 160 3.41 -11.45 14.97
N ILE A 161 4.54 -11.79 15.60
CA ILE A 161 4.61 -12.12 17.04
C ILE A 161 4.26 -10.92 17.92
N ASP A 162 4.63 -9.70 17.51
CA ASP A 162 4.48 -8.49 18.32
C ASP A 162 3.09 -7.83 18.18
N ARG A 163 2.34 -8.15 17.12
CA ARG A 163 1.11 -7.45 16.72
C ARG A 163 -0.04 -8.45 16.62
N CYS A 164 -0.51 -8.97 17.75
CA CYS A 164 -1.56 -9.98 17.78
C CYS A 164 -2.96 -9.37 17.61
N TYR A 165 -3.22 -8.64 16.53
CA TYR A 165 -4.47 -7.91 16.30
C TYR A 165 -5.65 -8.81 15.92
N ASN A 166 -6.87 -8.31 16.08
CA ASN A 166 -8.08 -8.95 15.53
C ASN A 166 -8.19 -8.68 14.02
N TYR A 167 -7.31 -9.28 13.22
CA TYR A 167 -7.23 -8.99 11.78
C TYR A 167 -8.57 -9.16 11.04
N SER A 168 -9.32 -10.20 11.37
CA SER A 168 -10.65 -10.42 10.79
C SER A 168 -11.62 -9.33 11.23
N GLY A 169 -11.70 -9.01 12.53
CA GLY A 169 -12.57 -7.94 13.04
C GLY A 169 -12.24 -6.56 12.46
N ILE A 170 -10.96 -6.20 12.41
CA ILE A 170 -10.46 -4.95 11.82
C ILE A 170 -10.84 -4.87 10.34
N THR A 171 -10.59 -5.94 9.58
CA THR A 171 -10.88 -5.96 8.14
C THR A 171 -12.38 -5.88 7.84
N HIS A 172 -13.23 -6.47 8.69
CA HIS A 172 -14.68 -6.31 8.59
C HIS A 172 -15.14 -4.89 8.92
N ALA A 173 -14.41 -4.18 9.78
CA ALA A 173 -14.78 -2.87 10.28
C ALA A 173 -14.41 -1.71 9.35
N CYS A 174 -13.32 -1.79 8.58
CA CYS A 174 -12.86 -0.75 7.64
C CYS A 174 -13.22 -1.07 6.18
N ASP A 175 -12.87 -0.22 5.20
CA ASP A 175 -13.12 -0.45 3.77
C ASP A 175 -12.21 -1.51 3.16
N PHE A 176 -10.93 -1.50 3.50
CA PHE A 176 -9.93 -2.54 3.22
C PHE A 176 -8.70 -2.33 4.10
N ILE A 177 -7.85 -3.35 4.16
CA ILE A 177 -6.55 -3.27 4.81
C ILE A 177 -5.44 -3.16 3.78
N PHE A 178 -4.42 -2.36 4.09
CA PHE A 178 -3.18 -2.30 3.35
C PHE A 178 -2.16 -3.19 4.05
N VAL A 179 -1.69 -4.23 3.37
CA VAL A 179 -0.74 -5.18 3.95
C VAL A 179 0.67 -4.70 3.64
N MET A 180 1.40 -4.29 4.67
CA MET A 180 2.77 -3.76 4.58
C MET A 180 3.77 -4.88 4.29
N SER A 181 3.75 -5.43 3.06
CA SER A 181 4.60 -6.55 2.65
C SER A 181 6.01 -6.14 2.28
N TYR A 182 6.71 -5.63 3.30
CA TYR A 182 8.10 -5.23 3.31
C TYR A 182 8.63 -5.31 4.73
N ASP A 183 9.94 -5.06 4.91
CA ASP A 183 10.66 -5.22 6.17
C ASP A 183 10.59 -6.67 6.71
N GLU A 184 10.44 -7.66 5.81
CA GLU A 184 10.14 -9.03 6.20
C GLU A 184 11.33 -9.74 6.87
N GLN A 185 12.55 -9.22 6.70
CA GLN A 185 13.75 -9.77 7.34
C GLN A 185 13.72 -9.61 8.88
N SER A 186 12.96 -8.64 9.41
CA SER A 186 12.79 -8.37 10.85
C SER A 186 12.33 -9.60 11.66
N GLU A 187 11.58 -10.51 11.05
CA GLU A 187 11.00 -11.70 11.68
C GLU A 187 11.77 -13.00 11.32
N ARG A 188 13.06 -12.92 10.96
CA ARG A 188 13.86 -14.08 10.52
C ARG A 188 14.84 -14.56 11.59
N TRP A 189 14.58 -15.72 12.19
CA TRP A 189 15.62 -16.49 12.91
C TRP A 189 16.56 -17.14 11.89
N SER A 190 17.53 -16.37 11.40
CA SER A 190 18.49 -16.81 10.37
C SER A 190 19.91 -16.87 10.90
N ASN A 191 20.82 -17.33 10.04
CA ASN A 191 22.26 -17.23 10.24
C ASN A 191 22.80 -15.81 9.96
N CYS A 192 21.97 -14.77 10.10
CA CYS A 192 22.29 -13.38 9.75
C CYS A 192 22.81 -13.26 8.31
N ILE A 193 22.05 -13.82 7.38
CA ILE A 193 22.32 -13.75 5.95
C ILE A 193 21.44 -12.67 5.33
N VAL A 194 22.07 -11.77 4.58
CA VAL A 194 21.39 -10.69 3.88
C VAL A 194 20.43 -11.28 2.85
N GLY A 195 19.26 -10.67 2.69
CA GLY A 195 18.24 -11.09 1.71
C GLY A 195 17.31 -9.94 1.34
N ALA A 196 16.33 -10.25 0.52
CA ALA A 196 15.33 -9.34 0.01
C ALA A 196 14.50 -8.73 1.15
N ASN A 197 14.19 -7.45 0.96
CA ASN A 197 13.27 -6.71 1.82
C ASN A 197 11.87 -7.34 1.84
N ALA A 198 11.40 -7.76 0.67
CA ALA A 198 10.09 -8.40 0.47
C ALA A 198 10.23 -9.65 -0.42
N PRO A 199 10.72 -10.78 0.12
CA PRO A 199 10.93 -12.00 -0.66
C PRO A 199 9.61 -12.57 -1.20
N TYR A 200 9.54 -12.85 -2.50
CA TYR A 200 8.28 -13.20 -3.18
C TYR A 200 7.48 -14.31 -2.49
N ASN A 201 8.10 -15.48 -2.27
CA ASN A 201 7.39 -16.63 -1.67
C ASN A 201 6.88 -16.34 -0.25
N ARG A 202 7.62 -15.52 0.52
CA ARG A 202 7.28 -15.16 1.89
C ARG A 202 6.14 -14.16 1.90
N THR A 203 6.23 -13.11 1.08
CA THR A 203 5.15 -12.16 0.83
C THR A 203 3.85 -12.91 0.50
N LEU A 204 3.87 -13.83 -0.48
CA LEU A 204 2.68 -14.56 -0.90
C LEU A 204 2.10 -15.46 0.20
N THR A 205 2.97 -16.04 1.03
CA THR A 205 2.55 -16.83 2.20
C THR A 205 1.79 -15.96 3.21
N GLY A 206 2.23 -14.72 3.45
CA GLY A 206 1.51 -13.75 4.30
C GLY A 206 0.07 -13.50 3.83
N TYR A 207 -0.14 -13.26 2.53
CA TYR A 207 -1.50 -13.10 1.97
C TYR A 207 -2.34 -14.38 2.10
N ASN A 208 -1.74 -15.54 1.84
CA ASN A 208 -2.43 -16.81 2.03
C ASN A 208 -2.87 -17.00 3.48
N ASN A 209 -2.06 -16.58 4.46
CA ASN A 209 -2.42 -16.66 5.87
C ASN A 209 -3.56 -15.69 6.24
N TYR A 210 -3.56 -14.45 5.72
CA TYR A 210 -4.72 -13.55 5.87
C TYR A 210 -6.00 -14.16 5.28
N ILE A 211 -5.93 -14.75 4.08
CA ILE A 211 -7.08 -15.40 3.45
C ILE A 211 -7.57 -16.60 4.26
N ARG A 212 -6.65 -17.38 4.87
CA ARG A 212 -6.98 -18.50 5.76
C ARG A 212 -7.71 -18.08 7.03
N LEU A 213 -7.58 -16.82 7.47
CA LEU A 213 -8.39 -16.24 8.55
C LEU A 213 -9.83 -15.89 8.10
N GLY A 214 -10.21 -16.20 6.86
CA GLY A 214 -11.53 -15.90 6.30
C GLY A 214 -11.65 -14.48 5.76
N ILE A 215 -10.54 -13.74 5.63
CA ILE A 215 -10.55 -12.40 5.05
C ILE A 215 -10.77 -12.51 3.53
N ASN A 216 -11.76 -11.76 3.03
CA ASN A 216 -12.05 -11.69 1.61
C ASN A 216 -10.86 -11.05 0.86
N PRO A 217 -10.31 -11.68 -0.19
CA PRO A 217 -9.26 -11.09 -1.04
C PRO A 217 -9.55 -9.66 -1.51
N LYS A 218 -10.82 -9.31 -1.78
CA LYS A 218 -11.27 -7.96 -2.19
C LYS A 218 -11.16 -6.90 -1.08
N LYS A 219 -10.62 -7.26 0.08
CA LYS A 219 -10.31 -6.38 1.22
C LYS A 219 -8.80 -6.25 1.46
N LEU A 220 -7.96 -6.90 0.66
CA LEU A 220 -6.50 -6.89 0.80
C LEU A 220 -5.88 -6.05 -0.33
N VAL A 221 -5.21 -4.96 0.02
CA VAL A 221 -4.33 -4.23 -0.90
C VAL A 221 -2.90 -4.62 -0.62
N MET A 222 -2.16 -5.02 -1.65
CA MET A 222 -0.79 -5.46 -1.49
C MET A 222 0.19 -4.29 -1.43
N GLY A 223 0.91 -4.14 -0.33
CA GLY A 223 2.01 -3.18 -0.22
C GLY A 223 3.29 -3.71 -0.85
N VAL A 224 3.96 -2.89 -1.66
CA VAL A 224 5.30 -3.17 -2.20
C VAL A 224 6.29 -2.07 -1.82
N PRO A 225 7.55 -2.41 -1.51
CA PRO A 225 8.54 -1.40 -1.18
C PRO A 225 9.11 -0.77 -2.46
N TRP A 226 9.17 0.57 -2.50
CA TRP A 226 9.98 1.31 -3.47
C TRP A 226 11.34 1.70 -2.88
N TYR A 227 11.82 0.89 -1.97
CA TYR A 227 13.11 1.02 -1.31
C TYR A 227 13.71 -0.37 -1.11
N GLY A 228 14.97 -0.39 -0.73
CA GLY A 228 15.69 -1.59 -0.35
C GLY A 228 16.49 -1.39 0.91
N TYR A 229 17.29 -2.38 1.26
CA TYR A 229 18.24 -2.30 2.37
C TYR A 229 19.66 -2.49 1.88
N ASP A 230 20.54 -1.64 2.41
CA ASP A 230 21.98 -1.68 2.24
C ASP A 230 22.62 -2.21 3.53
N TYR A 231 23.16 -3.42 3.47
CA TYR A 231 23.80 -4.09 4.60
C TYR A 231 25.31 -4.06 4.45
N THR A 232 26.01 -3.70 5.52
CA THR A 232 27.45 -3.94 5.62
C THR A 232 27.72 -5.44 5.64
N CYS A 233 28.51 -5.90 4.67
CA CYS A 233 28.85 -7.30 4.47
C CYS A 233 30.12 -7.69 5.22
N LEU A 234 29.99 -8.58 6.21
CA LEU A 234 31.12 -9.05 7.01
C LEU A 234 31.91 -10.16 6.30
N SER A 235 31.22 -11.02 5.57
CA SER A 235 31.82 -12.11 4.79
C SER A 235 30.97 -12.37 3.56
N LEU A 236 31.62 -12.40 2.39
CA LEU A 236 31.00 -12.70 1.11
C LEU A 236 31.53 -14.03 0.59
N SER A 237 30.63 -14.99 0.36
CA SER A 237 30.98 -16.26 -0.27
C SER A 237 31.21 -16.11 -1.78
N MET A 238 31.83 -17.12 -2.41
CA MET A 238 31.93 -17.18 -3.88
C MET A 238 30.56 -17.28 -4.58
N THR A 239 29.51 -17.63 -3.85
CA THR A 239 28.13 -17.71 -4.34
C THR A 239 27.31 -16.48 -3.95
N HIS A 240 27.97 -15.35 -3.68
CA HIS A 240 27.34 -14.06 -3.36
C HIS A 240 26.48 -14.06 -2.09
N VAL A 241 26.73 -14.98 -1.17
CA VAL A 241 26.04 -15.02 0.13
C VAL A 241 26.78 -14.11 1.10
N CYS A 242 26.08 -13.06 1.54
CA CYS A 242 26.60 -12.06 2.46
C CYS A 242 26.08 -12.28 3.89
N SER A 243 26.98 -12.28 4.87
CA SER A 243 26.60 -12.25 6.29
C SER A 243 26.71 -10.85 6.90
N PHE A 244 25.83 -10.54 7.85
CA PHE A 244 25.79 -9.26 8.55
C PHE A 244 25.88 -9.43 10.09
N ALA A 245 26.12 -8.33 10.79
CA ALA A 245 26.29 -8.33 12.24
C ALA A 245 24.99 -8.64 12.98
N LYS A 246 25.07 -9.41 14.07
CA LYS A 246 23.94 -9.57 14.99
C LYS A 246 23.65 -8.24 15.69
N ILE A 247 22.40 -7.79 15.67
CA ILE A 247 21.96 -6.60 16.41
C ILE A 247 20.93 -7.01 17.47
N PRO A 248 21.18 -6.72 18.76
CA PRO A 248 20.18 -6.93 19.80
C PRO A 248 19.08 -5.87 19.65
N PHE A 249 17.93 -6.25 19.08
CA PHE A 249 16.80 -5.34 18.84
C PHE A 249 15.47 -5.92 19.35
N GLY A 250 15.39 -6.33 20.62
CA GLY A 250 14.12 -6.77 21.25
C GLY A 250 13.40 -7.98 20.61
N GLY A 251 13.95 -8.56 19.54
CA GLY A 251 13.42 -9.65 18.73
C GLY A 251 14.56 -10.50 18.13
N PRO A 252 14.38 -11.14 16.95
CA PRO A 252 15.43 -11.94 16.33
C PRO A 252 16.74 -11.14 16.15
N PRO A 253 17.92 -11.71 16.46
CA PRO A 253 19.19 -10.97 16.42
C PRO A 253 19.68 -10.67 15.00
N CYS A 254 18.94 -11.13 13.98
CA CYS A 254 19.27 -11.06 12.56
C CYS A 254 18.13 -10.36 11.80
N SER A 255 17.85 -9.11 12.16
CA SER A 255 16.82 -8.29 11.55
C SER A 255 17.37 -7.29 10.53
N ASP A 256 16.45 -6.64 9.82
CA ASP A 256 16.68 -5.49 8.96
C ASP A 256 17.24 -4.25 9.67
N ALA A 257 17.16 -4.18 11.00
CA ALA A 257 17.83 -3.15 11.80
C ALA A 257 19.36 -3.10 11.57
N ALA A 258 19.95 -4.18 11.04
CA ALA A 258 21.36 -4.22 10.64
C ALA A 258 21.65 -3.58 9.27
N GLY A 259 20.61 -3.32 8.48
CA GLY A 259 20.69 -2.64 7.20
C GLY A 259 20.26 -1.18 7.33
N ARG A 260 20.70 -0.38 6.36
CA ARG A 260 20.16 0.97 6.16
C ARG A 260 19.09 0.92 5.08
N GLN A 261 17.91 1.47 5.37
CA GLN A 261 16.88 1.66 4.34
C GLN A 261 17.36 2.67 3.28
N VAL A 262 17.26 2.32 2.00
CA VAL A 262 17.72 3.15 0.88
C VAL A 262 16.60 3.29 -0.17
N PRO A 263 16.17 4.52 -0.52
CA PRO A 263 15.18 4.74 -1.57
C PRO A 263 15.65 4.24 -2.94
N TYR A 264 14.74 3.77 -3.78
CA TYR A 264 15.04 3.26 -5.13
C TYR A 264 15.88 4.24 -5.98
N LYS A 265 15.60 5.55 -5.93
CA LYS A 265 16.41 6.57 -6.62
C LYS A 265 17.88 6.60 -6.23
N ILE A 266 18.19 6.27 -4.98
CA ILE A 266 19.57 6.21 -4.49
C ILE A 266 20.20 4.88 -4.89
N ILE A 267 19.47 3.77 -4.77
CA ILE A 267 19.88 2.44 -5.24
C ILE A 267 20.28 2.51 -6.71
N MET A 268 19.44 3.06 -7.58
CA MET A 268 19.71 3.16 -9.02
C MET A 268 20.94 4.02 -9.35
N LYS A 269 21.26 5.02 -8.52
CA LYS A 269 22.51 5.80 -8.66
C LYS A 269 23.73 5.02 -8.17
N GLN A 270 23.57 4.23 -7.11
CA GLN A 270 24.65 3.43 -6.51
C GLN A 270 25.09 2.26 -7.40
N ILE A 271 24.20 1.71 -8.24
CA ILE A 271 24.52 0.59 -9.15
C ILE A 271 25.69 0.90 -10.08
N ASN A 272 25.90 2.17 -10.44
CA ASN A 272 27.06 2.59 -11.25
C ASN A 272 28.41 2.33 -10.57
N ASN A 273 28.43 2.20 -9.25
CA ASN A 273 29.62 1.87 -8.45
C ASN A 273 29.61 0.38 -8.02
N SER A 274 28.70 -0.44 -8.55
CA SER A 274 28.63 -1.86 -8.20
C SER A 274 29.83 -2.64 -8.71
N LEU A 275 30.23 -3.65 -7.94
CA LEU A 275 31.26 -4.61 -8.30
C LEU A 275 30.68 -5.80 -9.09
N SER A 276 29.41 -6.11 -8.86
CA SER A 276 28.73 -7.29 -9.40
C SER A 276 27.82 -6.99 -10.59
N GLY A 277 27.47 -5.72 -10.83
CA GLY A 277 26.22 -5.40 -11.53
C GLY A 277 24.99 -5.86 -10.73
N ILE A 278 23.80 -5.74 -11.32
CA ILE A 278 22.58 -6.28 -10.72
C ILE A 278 22.57 -7.80 -10.90
N LEU A 279 22.57 -8.52 -9.79
CA LEU A 279 22.32 -9.96 -9.71
C LEU A 279 20.85 -10.21 -9.40
N TRP A 280 20.37 -11.42 -9.72
CA TRP A 280 18.99 -11.82 -9.49
C TRP A 280 18.95 -13.12 -8.69
N ASP A 281 18.30 -13.09 -7.53
CA ASP A 281 18.05 -14.29 -6.75
C ASP A 281 16.79 -15.01 -7.25
N GLN A 282 16.92 -16.31 -7.54
CA GLN A 282 15.82 -17.10 -8.09
C GLN A 282 14.82 -17.59 -7.04
N GLU A 283 15.21 -17.70 -5.79
CA GLU A 283 14.37 -18.17 -4.68
C GLU A 283 13.53 -17.01 -4.13
N GLU A 284 14.20 -15.89 -3.83
CA GLU A 284 13.57 -14.70 -3.26
C GLU A 284 12.90 -13.83 -4.34
N LYS A 285 13.22 -14.07 -5.62
CA LYS A 285 12.73 -13.33 -6.80
C LYS A 285 12.96 -11.82 -6.67
N ALA A 286 14.16 -11.45 -6.22
CA ALA A 286 14.55 -10.07 -5.99
C ALA A 286 15.95 -9.79 -6.55
N PRO A 287 16.20 -8.56 -7.04
CA PRO A 287 17.53 -8.11 -7.39
C PRO A 287 18.37 -7.73 -6.18
N TYR A 288 19.69 -7.85 -6.35
CA TYR A 288 20.67 -7.30 -5.43
C TYR A 288 21.97 -6.93 -6.15
N PHE A 289 22.83 -6.16 -5.50
CA PHE A 289 24.19 -5.92 -5.98
C PHE A 289 25.15 -5.70 -4.82
N GLU A 290 26.44 -5.80 -5.11
CA GLU A 290 27.53 -5.59 -4.17
C GLU A 290 28.32 -4.35 -4.55
N TYR A 291 28.78 -3.60 -3.56
CA TYR A 291 29.69 -2.47 -3.76
C TYR A 291 30.65 -2.31 -2.59
N LYS A 292 31.70 -1.52 -2.77
CA LYS A 292 32.56 -1.07 -1.66
C LYS A 292 32.31 0.40 -1.38
N ASP A 293 32.17 0.75 -0.10
CA ASP A 293 32.05 2.15 0.31
C ASP A 293 33.40 2.88 0.20
N SER A 294 33.42 4.18 0.52
CA SER A 294 34.63 5.00 0.49
C SER A 294 35.73 4.55 1.47
N HIS A 295 35.39 3.72 2.46
CA HIS A 295 36.33 3.17 3.45
C HIS A 295 36.77 1.74 3.08
N GLY A 296 36.29 1.21 1.95
CA GLY A 296 36.60 -0.13 1.47
C GLY A 296 35.78 -1.24 2.13
N ALA A 297 34.79 -0.90 2.97
CA ALA A 297 33.85 -1.88 3.53
C ALA A 297 32.99 -2.44 2.40
N LEU A 298 32.76 -3.74 2.41
CA LEU A 298 31.88 -4.39 1.44
C LEU A 298 30.43 -4.23 1.88
N HIS A 299 29.54 -4.02 0.92
CA HIS A 299 28.12 -3.88 1.12
C HIS A 299 27.35 -4.77 0.14
N GLN A 300 26.16 -5.21 0.56
CA GLN A 300 25.19 -5.86 -0.32
C GLN A 300 23.84 -5.17 -0.18
N VAL A 301 23.28 -4.74 -1.32
CA VAL A 301 22.03 -3.98 -1.40
C VAL A 301 20.97 -4.85 -2.06
N TRP A 302 19.86 -5.08 -1.36
CA TRP A 302 18.70 -5.82 -1.87
C TRP A 302 17.49 -4.91 -1.98
N PHE A 303 16.73 -5.05 -3.06
CA PHE A 303 15.62 -4.16 -3.38
C PHE A 303 14.58 -4.83 -4.27
N ASP A 304 13.46 -4.15 -4.52
CA ASP A 304 12.49 -4.54 -5.54
C ASP A 304 12.68 -3.68 -6.81
N ASN A 305 12.52 -4.28 -7.98
CA ASN A 305 12.57 -3.60 -9.28
C ASN A 305 11.30 -3.91 -10.09
N PRO A 306 11.14 -3.36 -11.31
CA PRO A 306 9.93 -3.60 -12.11
C PRO A 306 9.63 -5.10 -12.32
N ARG A 307 10.66 -5.94 -12.45
CA ARG A 307 10.48 -7.39 -12.62
C ARG A 307 9.92 -8.05 -11.37
N SER A 308 10.47 -7.78 -10.19
CA SER A 308 9.98 -8.40 -8.94
C SER A 308 8.60 -7.88 -8.55
N ILE A 309 8.32 -6.58 -8.77
CA ILE A 309 7.00 -5.99 -8.55
C ILE A 309 5.96 -6.58 -9.51
N SER A 310 6.30 -6.76 -10.79
CA SER A 310 5.37 -7.37 -11.77
C SER A 310 4.98 -8.80 -11.38
N LEU A 311 5.90 -9.59 -10.81
CA LEU A 311 5.57 -10.93 -10.28
C LEU A 311 4.54 -10.84 -9.14
N LYS A 312 4.72 -9.89 -8.23
CA LYS A 312 3.78 -9.63 -7.13
C LYS A 312 2.43 -9.14 -7.65
N ALA A 313 2.41 -8.21 -8.60
CA ALA A 313 1.18 -7.71 -9.23
C ALA A 313 0.42 -8.81 -10.00
N ALA A 314 1.12 -9.77 -10.63
CA ALA A 314 0.47 -10.93 -11.23
C ALA A 314 -0.28 -11.78 -10.18
N PHE A 315 0.28 -11.96 -8.98
CA PHE A 315 -0.41 -12.62 -7.88
C PHE A 315 -1.62 -11.83 -7.38
N VAL A 316 -1.54 -10.48 -7.31
CA VAL A 316 -2.68 -9.61 -6.98
C VAL A 316 -3.86 -9.89 -7.91
N LYS A 317 -3.59 -9.97 -9.22
CA LYS A 317 -4.59 -10.30 -10.27
C LYS A 317 -5.11 -11.73 -10.14
N GLU A 318 -4.22 -12.71 -9.99
CA GLU A 318 -4.57 -14.14 -9.88
C GLU A 318 -5.48 -14.42 -8.67
N ARG A 319 -5.19 -13.81 -7.52
CA ARG A 319 -5.97 -14.01 -6.28
C ARG A 319 -7.16 -13.07 -6.14
N GLY A 320 -7.38 -12.17 -7.10
CA GLY A 320 -8.46 -11.18 -7.06
C GLY A 320 -8.37 -10.29 -5.82
N LEU A 321 -7.14 -9.89 -5.46
CA LEU A 321 -6.91 -8.94 -4.38
C LEU A 321 -7.52 -7.57 -4.72
N ARG A 322 -7.76 -6.73 -3.72
CA ARG A 322 -8.37 -5.39 -3.90
C ARG A 322 -7.51 -4.46 -4.75
N GLY A 323 -6.20 -4.62 -4.70
CA GLY A 323 -5.27 -3.76 -5.40
C GLY A 323 -3.84 -3.93 -4.94
N ILE A 324 -3.00 -3.00 -5.37
CA ILE A 324 -1.59 -2.90 -5.01
C ILE A 324 -1.28 -1.46 -4.60
N GLY A 325 -0.25 -1.25 -3.81
CA GLY A 325 0.19 0.06 -3.38
C GLY A 325 1.62 0.03 -2.90
N MET A 326 2.20 1.18 -2.58
CA MET A 326 3.63 1.31 -2.39
C MET A 326 3.97 2.14 -1.16
N TRP A 327 5.01 1.71 -0.44
CA TRP A 327 5.73 2.54 0.50
C TRP A 327 7.11 2.88 -0.09
N ASN A 328 7.40 4.12 -0.46
CA ASN A 328 6.45 5.21 -0.73
C ASN A 328 6.79 5.86 -2.09
N ALA A 329 5.87 6.67 -2.62
CA ALA A 329 6.01 7.19 -3.98
C ALA A 329 7.19 8.18 -4.14
N ASN A 330 7.64 8.82 -3.06
CA ASN A 330 8.78 9.74 -3.06
C ASN A 330 10.15 9.04 -3.21
N CYS A 331 10.18 7.70 -3.21
CA CYS A 331 11.41 6.94 -3.34
C CYS A 331 11.96 6.89 -4.77
N LEU A 332 11.20 7.31 -5.79
CA LEU A 332 11.64 7.35 -7.20
C LEU A 332 12.33 8.68 -7.56
N ASP A 333 13.05 8.69 -8.69
CA ASP A 333 13.72 9.88 -9.21
C ASP A 333 12.86 10.55 -10.29
N TYR A 334 12.19 11.64 -9.91
CA TYR A 334 11.33 12.42 -10.81
C TYR A 334 12.07 13.53 -11.57
N SER A 335 13.41 13.48 -11.65
CA SER A 335 14.18 14.45 -12.43
C SER A 335 14.03 14.24 -13.94
N ASN A 336 14.43 15.26 -14.72
CA ASN A 336 14.24 15.27 -16.18
C ASN A 336 15.23 14.41 -16.98
N GLY A 337 16.14 13.67 -16.33
CA GLY A 337 17.08 12.79 -17.03
C GLY A 337 16.37 11.59 -17.67
N SER A 338 16.83 11.14 -18.84
CA SER A 338 16.22 10.00 -19.55
C SER A 338 16.16 8.74 -18.69
N ALA A 339 17.28 8.37 -18.05
CA ALA A 339 17.35 7.21 -17.17
C ALA A 339 16.37 7.32 -15.98
N ALA A 340 16.23 8.51 -15.39
CA ALA A 340 15.31 8.73 -14.27
C ALA A 340 13.84 8.56 -14.71
N ARG A 341 13.48 9.09 -15.89
CA ARG A 341 12.14 8.92 -16.47
C ARG A 341 11.83 7.47 -16.79
N GLU A 342 12.75 6.77 -17.46
CA GLU A 342 12.59 5.35 -17.80
C GLU A 342 12.44 4.47 -16.55
N GLN A 343 13.29 4.68 -15.54
CA GLN A 343 13.23 3.94 -14.27
C GLN A 343 11.92 4.20 -13.52
N THR A 344 11.50 5.46 -13.45
CA THR A 344 10.26 5.85 -12.78
C THR A 344 9.04 5.29 -13.49
N GLN A 345 8.98 5.42 -14.83
CA GLN A 345 7.91 4.86 -15.64
C GLN A 345 7.79 3.35 -15.45
N ALA A 346 8.90 2.61 -15.52
CA ALA A 346 8.89 1.17 -15.36
C ALA A 346 8.40 0.71 -13.97
N MET A 347 8.68 1.47 -12.91
CA MET A 347 8.18 1.15 -11.56
C MET A 347 6.67 1.38 -11.44
N TRP A 348 6.14 2.42 -12.08
CA TRP A 348 4.69 2.66 -12.16
C TRP A 348 3.97 1.60 -13.00
N GLU A 349 4.52 1.24 -14.16
CA GLU A 349 3.95 0.20 -15.04
C GLU A 349 3.93 -1.18 -14.37
N ALA A 350 4.94 -1.49 -13.54
CA ALA A 350 5.01 -2.77 -12.83
C ALA A 350 3.87 -3.01 -11.84
N LEU A 351 3.14 -1.98 -11.40
CA LEU A 351 1.99 -2.14 -10.50
C LEU A 351 0.79 -2.80 -11.18
N ASN A 352 0.69 -2.72 -12.51
CA ASN A 352 -0.42 -3.31 -13.26
C ASN A 352 0.10 -3.91 -14.58
N PRO A 353 0.78 -5.06 -14.52
CA PRO A 353 1.24 -5.73 -15.72
C PRO A 353 0.04 -6.20 -16.55
N GLU A 354 0.07 -5.88 -17.85
CA GLU A 354 -1.00 -6.15 -18.83
C GLU A 354 -1.58 -7.58 -18.76
#